data_AF-A0A545U9A5-F1
#
_entry.id   AF-A0A545U9A5-F1
#
_cell.length_a   1.000
_cell.length_b   1.000
_cell.length_c   1.000
_cell.angle_alpha   90.00
_cell.angle_beta   90.00
_cell.angle_gamma   90.00
#
_symmetry.space_group_name_H-M   'P 1'
#
loop_
_entity.id
_entity.type
_entity.pdbx_description
1 polymer ?
#
loop_
_entity_poly.entity_id
_entity_poly.type
_entity_poly.pdbx_seq_one_letter_code
_entity_poly.pdbx_strand_id
1 'polypeptide(L)'
;MLTCSFCGSKADTVAALLAGPNVNICDQCIRIGERVIKTRDALEQPPPGLAQWAKTDNEVLLCEIAATSELVDTMRDTLQTQILELRRRGIGWTVIGTALGVSHQVAQERFG
;
A
#
# COMPACT_ATOMS: atom_id res chain seq x y z
N MET A 1 11.07 12.67 4.21
CA MET A 1 10.16 13.56 4.96
C MET A 1 8.79 12.91 4.96
N LEU A 2 8.15 12.71 6.11
CA LEU A 2 6.88 11.98 6.18
C LEU A 2 5.74 12.81 5.57
N THR A 3 4.94 12.17 4.73
CA THR A 3 3.76 12.76 4.07
C THR A 3 2.54 11.88 4.31
N CYS A 4 1.36 12.51 4.34
CA CYS A 4 0.09 11.81 4.33
C CYS A 4 -0.09 11.10 2.99
N SER A 5 -0.32 9.78 3.01
CA SER A 5 -0.51 8.96 1.81
C SER A 5 -1.81 9.28 1.06
N PHE A 6 -2.77 9.95 1.70
CA PHE A 6 -4.07 10.29 1.11
C PHE A 6 -4.07 11.67 0.42
N CYS A 7 -3.44 12.68 1.01
CA CYS A 7 -3.48 14.06 0.51
C CYS A 7 -2.11 14.63 0.14
N GLY A 8 -1.02 13.90 0.36
CA GLY A 8 0.35 14.35 0.08
C GLY A 8 0.91 15.40 1.04
N SER A 9 0.10 15.92 1.97
CA SER A 9 0.53 16.95 2.93
C SER A 9 1.69 16.45 3.79
N LYS A 10 2.63 17.36 4.04
CA LYS A 10 3.82 17.11 4.86
C LYS A 10 3.48 17.07 6.35
N ALA A 11 4.22 16.30 7.13
CA ALA A 11 4.01 16.16 8.57
C ALA A 11 4.03 17.50 9.35
N ASP A 12 4.80 18.49 8.89
CA ASP A 12 4.88 19.84 9.47
C ASP A 12 3.74 20.78 9.05
N THR A 13 2.95 20.40 8.04
CA THR A 13 1.81 21.18 7.53
C THR A 13 0.45 20.71 8.06
N VAL A 14 0.43 19.68 8.90
CA VAL A 14 -0.80 19.07 9.48
C VAL A 14 -0.75 19.10 11.00
N ALA A 15 -1.91 19.04 11.66
CA ALA A 15 -1.96 19.10 13.12
C ALA A 15 -1.50 17.78 13.76
N ALA A 16 -1.79 16.64 13.10
CA ALA A 16 -1.23 15.35 13.47
C ALA A 16 -1.06 14.44 12.25
N LEU A 17 -0.08 13.55 12.30
CA LEU A 17 0.16 12.51 11.33
C LEU A 17 0.33 11.16 12.05
N LEU A 18 -0.55 10.21 11.77
CA LEU A 18 -0.42 8.83 12.20
C LEU A 18 0.45 8.09 11.18
N ALA A 19 1.63 7.64 11.60
CA ALA A 19 2.54 6.86 10.77
C ALA A 19 2.36 5.36 11.00
N GLY A 20 2.12 4.61 9.93
CA GLY A 20 2.08 3.15 9.93
C GLY A 20 3.20 2.57 9.07
N PRO A 21 3.38 1.23 9.08
CA PRO A 21 4.26 0.57 8.12
C PRO A 21 3.79 0.87 6.69
N ASN A 22 4.56 1.68 5.96
CA ASN A 22 4.39 2.06 4.55
C ASN A 22 3.19 2.98 4.22
N VAL A 23 2.32 3.33 5.18
CA VAL A 23 1.20 4.24 4.96
C VAL A 23 1.06 5.21 6.14
N ASN A 24 0.83 6.49 5.84
CA ASN A 24 0.60 7.51 6.86
C ASN A 24 -0.71 8.25 6.57
N ILE A 25 -1.42 8.66 7.62
CA ILE A 25 -2.67 9.41 7.48
C ILE A 25 -2.70 10.61 8.44
N CYS A 26 -3.07 11.79 7.93
CA CYS A 26 -3.18 12.99 8.76
C CYS A 26 -4.55 13.14 9.40
N ASP A 27 -4.63 14.02 10.40
CA ASP A 27 -5.86 14.32 11.15
C ASP A 27 -7.02 14.77 10.24
N GLN A 28 -6.73 15.52 9.17
CA GLN A 28 -7.75 15.98 8.22
C GLN A 28 -8.34 14.82 7.41
N CYS A 29 -7.49 13.93 6.89
CA CYS A 29 -7.93 12.76 6.14
C CYS A 29 -8.70 11.76 7.01
N ILE A 30 -8.34 11.61 8.29
CA ILE A 30 -9.13 10.82 9.24
C ILE A 30 -10.56 11.37 9.36
N ARG A 31 -10.72 12.70 9.54
CA ARG A 31 -12.05 13.32 9.64
C ARG A 31 -12.89 13.15 8.37
N ILE A 32 -12.27 13.25 7.20
CA ILE A 32 -12.94 12.99 5.91
C ILE A 32 -13.37 11.52 5.83
N GLY A 33 -12.45 10.59 6.13
CA GLY A 33 -12.72 9.16 6.12
C GLY A 33 -13.86 8.78 7.06
N GLU A 34 -13.85 9.31 8.29
CA GLU A 34 -14.94 9.10 9.24
C GLU A 34 -16.29 9.59 8.71
N ARG A 35 -16.34 10.79 8.11
CA ARG A 35 -17.58 11.33 7.53
C ARG A 35 -18.11 10.40 6.46
N VAL A 36 -17.25 10.03 5.52
CA VAL A 36 -17.56 9.14 4.39
C VAL A 36 -18.08 7.77 4.85
N ILE A 37 -17.46 7.19 5.88
CA ILE A 37 -17.89 5.91 6.46
C ILE A 37 -19.25 6.06 7.15
N LYS A 38 -19.45 7.14 7.93
CA LYS A 38 -20.68 7.41 8.67
C LYS A 38 -21.88 7.69 7.75
N THR A 39 -21.67 8.37 6.63
CA THR A 39 -22.75 8.71 5.69
C THR A 39 -23.01 7.62 4.65
N ARG A 40 -22.17 6.59 4.57
CA ARG A 40 -22.17 5.55 3.51
C ARG A 40 -22.01 6.11 2.09
N ASP A 41 -21.69 7.39 1.93
CA ASP A 41 -21.57 8.05 0.61
C ASP A 41 -20.50 7.38 -0.28
N ALA A 42 -19.44 6.79 0.30
CA ALA A 42 -18.44 6.04 -0.47
C ALA A 42 -18.79 4.59 -0.79
N LEU A 43 -19.90 4.05 -0.27
CA LEU A 43 -20.37 2.74 -0.71
C LEU A 43 -21.10 2.83 -2.06
N GLU A 44 -21.54 4.03 -2.46
CA GLU A 44 -22.22 4.28 -3.73
C GLU A 44 -21.29 4.86 -4.81
N GLN A 45 -20.12 5.40 -4.42
CA GLN A 45 -19.13 5.89 -5.37
C GLN A 45 -17.96 4.90 -5.52
N PRO A 46 -17.48 4.66 -6.75
CA PRO A 46 -16.29 3.85 -6.93
C PRO A 46 -15.12 4.47 -6.15
N PRO A 47 -14.23 3.65 -5.56
CA PRO A 47 -13.09 4.17 -4.82
C PRO A 47 -12.31 5.16 -5.71
N PRO A 48 -11.90 6.33 -5.16
CA PRO A 48 -11.06 7.27 -5.88
C PRO A 48 -9.85 6.53 -6.45
N GLY A 49 -9.65 6.61 -7.78
CA GLY A 49 -8.63 5.85 -8.50
C GLY A 49 -9.15 5.26 -9.81
N LEU A 50 -10.15 4.38 -9.76
CA LEU A 50 -10.58 3.60 -10.95
C LEU A 50 -11.25 4.46 -12.03
N ALA A 51 -12.07 5.43 -11.65
CA ALA A 51 -12.70 6.38 -12.59
C ALA A 51 -11.81 7.59 -12.91
N GLN A 52 -10.72 7.77 -12.15
CA GLN A 52 -9.89 8.97 -12.21
C GLN A 52 -8.76 8.80 -13.24
N TRP A 53 -8.14 7.62 -13.34
CA TRP A 53 -7.07 7.36 -14.32
C TRP A 53 -7.51 7.54 -15.77
N ALA A 54 -8.78 7.27 -16.09
CA ALA A 54 -9.33 7.46 -17.44
C ALA A 54 -9.40 8.94 -17.88
N LYS A 55 -9.26 9.89 -16.95
CA LYS A 55 -9.30 11.34 -17.19
C LYS A 55 -7.99 12.05 -16.86
N THR A 56 -6.97 11.31 -16.42
CA THR A 56 -5.66 11.86 -16.06
C THR A 56 -4.81 12.02 -17.31
N ASP A 57 -4.02 13.11 -17.37
CA ASP A 57 -3.02 13.29 -18.43
C ASP A 57 -1.93 12.21 -18.36
N ASN A 58 -1.41 11.77 -19.50
CA ASN A 58 -0.38 10.72 -19.55
C ASN A 58 0.89 11.10 -18.78
N GLU A 59 1.32 12.37 -18.80
CA GLU A 59 2.51 12.81 -18.05
C GLU A 59 2.29 12.69 -16.55
N VAL A 60 1.10 13.06 -16.08
CA VAL A 60 0.70 12.93 -14.68
C VAL A 60 0.62 11.46 -14.28
N LEU A 61 0.01 10.62 -15.11
CA LEU A 61 -0.11 9.18 -14.85
C LEU A 61 1.26 8.48 -14.83
N LEU A 62 2.21 8.90 -15.67
CA LEU A 62 3.58 8.37 -15.65
C LEU A 62 4.29 8.70 -14.33
N CYS A 63 4.14 9.93 -13.81
CA CYS A 63 4.66 10.28 -12.49
C CYS A 63 4.01 9.46 -11.38
N GLU A 64 2.69 9.23 -11.44
CA GLU A 64 1.97 8.42 -10.45
C GLU A 64 2.42 6.95 -10.46
N ILE A 65 2.64 6.35 -11.64
CA ILE A 65 3.14 4.97 -11.74
C ILE A 65 4.56 4.85 -11.18
N ALA A 66 5.43 5.84 -11.42
CA ALA A 66 6.77 5.86 -10.83
C ALA A 66 6.70 5.85 -9.29
N ALA A 67 5.88 6.74 -8.70
CA ALA A 67 5.67 6.77 -7.25
C ALA A 67 5.04 5.48 -6.72
N THR A 68 4.10 4.89 -7.46
CA THR A 68 3.47 3.60 -7.11
C THR A 68 4.48 2.46 -7.16
N SER A 69 5.42 2.47 -8.13
CA SER A 69 6.46 1.45 -8.25
C SER A 69 7.39 1.45 -7.02
N GLU A 70 7.83 2.62 -6.56
CA GLU A 70 8.66 2.73 -5.36
C GLU A 70 7.97 2.16 -4.11
N LEU A 71 6.66 2.40 -3.99
CA LEU A 71 5.84 1.83 -2.92
C LEU A 71 5.75 0.30 -3.04
N VAL A 72 5.52 -0.22 -4.24
CA VAL A 72 5.47 -1.67 -4.50
C VAL A 72 6.80 -2.35 -4.18
N ASP A 73 7.92 -1.72 -4.51
CA ASP A 73 9.26 -2.24 -4.19
C ASP A 73 9.48 -2.28 -2.67
N THR A 74 9.07 -1.24 -1.94
CA THR A 74 9.13 -1.23 -0.47
C THR A 74 8.29 -2.37 0.15
N MET A 75 7.09 -2.61 -0.39
CA MET A 75 6.24 -3.73 0.04
C MET A 75 6.87 -5.09 -0.29
N ARG A 76 7.53 -5.21 -1.45
CA ARG A 76 8.25 -6.42 -1.85
C ARG A 76 9.40 -6.71 -0.90
N ASP A 77 10.19 -5.72 -0.52
CA ASP A 77 11.31 -5.87 0.41
C ASP A 77 10.85 -6.28 1.81
N THR A 78 9.73 -5.71 2.26
CA THR A 78 9.09 -6.10 3.53
C THR A 78 8.67 -7.57 3.49
N LEU A 79 8.01 -7.99 2.40
CA LEU A 79 7.60 -9.39 2.22
C LEU A 79 8.81 -10.32 2.17
N GLN A 80 9.88 -9.96 1.46
CA GLN A 80 11.10 -10.74 1.40
C GLN A 80 11.72 -10.93 2.80
N THR A 81 11.75 -9.85 3.61
CA THR A 81 12.24 -9.91 4.99
C THR A 81 11.42 -10.88 5.85
N GLN A 82 10.09 -10.85 5.72
CA GLN A 82 9.20 -11.78 6.41
C GLN A 82 9.44 -13.23 5.97
N ILE A 83 9.61 -13.47 4.67
CA ILE A 83 9.91 -14.81 4.13
C ILE A 83 11.25 -15.32 4.64
N LEU A 84 12.30 -14.50 4.61
CA LEU A 84 13.61 -14.88 5.16
C LEU A 84 13.53 -15.26 6.63
N GLU A 85 12.75 -14.53 7.42
CA GLU A 85 12.51 -14.86 8.84
C GLU A 85 11.75 -16.19 9.00
N LEU A 86 10.75 -16.47 8.17
CA LEU A 86 10.06 -17.76 8.15
C LEU A 86 11.02 -18.90 7.78
N ARG A 87 11.88 -18.69 6.78
CA ARG A 87 12.90 -19.66 6.36
C ARG A 87 13.92 -19.89 7.48
N ARG A 88 14.37 -18.84 8.19
CA ARG A 88 15.25 -18.94 9.36
C ARG A 88 14.62 -19.74 10.50
N ARG A 89 13.30 -19.67 10.67
CA ARG A 89 12.52 -20.48 11.63
C ARG A 89 12.29 -21.93 11.18
N GLY A 90 12.83 -22.33 10.03
CA GLY A 90 12.70 -23.68 9.50
C GLY A 90 11.38 -23.96 8.77
N ILE A 91 10.57 -22.93 8.48
CA ILE A 91 9.32 -23.12 7.75
C ILE A 91 9.62 -23.46 6.29
N GLY A 92 9.08 -24.59 5.82
CA GLY A 92 9.24 -25.09 4.46
C GLY A 92 8.51 -24.25 3.41
N TRP A 93 9.02 -24.27 2.17
CA TRP A 93 8.43 -23.57 1.03
C TRP A 93 7.00 -24.00 0.70
N THR A 94 6.60 -25.23 1.04
CA THR A 94 5.22 -25.69 0.85
C THR A 94 4.26 -24.86 1.69
N VAL A 95 4.57 -24.65 2.97
CA VAL A 95 3.73 -23.86 3.89
C VAL A 95 3.71 -22.39 3.50
N ILE A 96 4.88 -21.84 3.14
CA ILE A 96 5.01 -20.45 2.68
C ILE A 96 4.21 -20.23 1.38
N GLY A 97 4.33 -21.14 0.41
CA GLY A 97 3.58 -21.09 -0.84
C GLY A 97 2.06 -21.11 -0.61
N THR A 98 1.58 -22.01 0.27
CA THR A 98 0.15 -22.04 0.64
C THR A 98 -0.33 -20.71 1.23
N ALA A 99 0.45 -20.08 2.12
CA ALA A 99 0.09 -18.78 2.69
C ALA A 99 0.09 -17.64 1.64
N LEU A 100 0.95 -17.74 0.64
CA LEU A 100 1.05 -16.78 -0.48
C LEU A 100 0.08 -17.09 -1.64
N GLY A 101 -0.68 -18.19 -1.57
CA GLY A 101 -1.58 -18.62 -2.63
C GLY A 101 -0.89 -19.10 -3.91
N VAL A 102 0.37 -19.55 -3.83
CA VAL A 102 1.17 -20.04 -4.96
C VAL A 102 1.73 -21.44 -4.69
N SER A 103 2.25 -22.11 -5.73
CA SER A 103 2.89 -23.41 -5.55
C SER A 103 4.23 -23.29 -4.80
N HIS A 104 4.70 -24.40 -4.22
CA HIS A 104 6.05 -24.50 -3.64
C HIS A 104 7.13 -23.99 -4.62
N GLN A 105 7.07 -24.45 -5.87
CA GLN A 105 8.05 -24.09 -6.90
C GLN A 105 8.04 -22.58 -7.16
N VAL A 106 6.86 -21.97 -7.33
CA VAL A 106 6.74 -20.52 -7.55
C VAL A 106 7.23 -19.74 -6.33
N ALA A 107 6.94 -20.19 -5.11
CA ALA A 107 7.44 -19.55 -3.90
C ALA A 107 8.97 -19.60 -3.82
N GLN A 108 9.57 -20.75 -4.12
CA GLN A 108 11.01 -20.93 -4.09
C GLN A 108 11.71 -20.14 -5.21
N GLU A 109 11.20 -20.15 -6.43
CA GLU A 109 11.78 -19.41 -7.56
C GLU A 109 11.68 -17.89 -7.36
N ARG A 110 10.59 -17.42 -6.75
CA ARG A 110 10.32 -15.98 -6.59
C ARG A 110 11.02 -15.36 -5.38
N PHE A 111 11.22 -16.13 -4.31
CA PHE A 111 11.66 -15.60 -3.02
C PHE A 111 12.84 -16.35 -2.39
N GLY A 112 13.33 -17.41 -3.04
CA GLY A 112 14.44 -18.24 -2.55
C GLY A 112 15.82 -17.71 -2.86
#